data_AF-A0A836BZW1-F1
#
_entry.id   AF-A0A836BZW1-F1
#
_cell.length_a   1.000
_cell.length_b   1.000
_cell.length_c   1.000
_cell.angle_alpha   90.00
_cell.angle_beta   90.00
_cell.angle_gamma   90.00
#
_symmetry.space_group_name_H-M   'P 1'
#
loop_
_entity.id
_entity.type
_entity.pdbx_description
1 polymer ?
#
loop_
_entity_poly.entity_id
_entity_poly.type
_entity_poly.pdbx_seq_one_letter_code
_entity_poly.pdbx_strand_id
1 'polypeptide(L)'
;MVLLALWRPSLADERAVKQDGARKPLNYLAVGATREPDALQELKRRGWNIDRTRVQVGKGDRAFRAATDTLRRWGQFQLGWSNVDPATPVAEGTMLAVTSKTLFLWNCNPLRIVYNAETRPPKLRLPWQPRPPRSFRLAHGCVEGHMLAGEESFGVEMDREGAVW
;
A
#
# COMPACT_ATOMS: atom_id res chain seq x y z
N MET A 1 -14.33 1.98 -12.32
CA MET A 1 -14.05 1.93 -13.77
C MET A 1 -12.60 2.29 -13.93
N VAL A 2 -11.91 1.73 -14.91
CA VAL A 2 -10.56 2.20 -15.27
C VAL A 2 -10.69 3.29 -16.32
N LEU A 3 -9.90 4.35 -16.14
CA LEU A 3 -9.71 5.36 -17.18
C LEU A 3 -8.42 5.07 -17.93
N LEU A 4 -8.48 5.12 -19.26
CA LEU A 4 -7.33 5.15 -20.16
C LEU A 4 -7.31 6.48 -20.89
N ALA A 5 -6.14 7.14 -20.94
CA ALA A 5 -6.00 8.46 -21.54
C ALA A 5 -4.62 8.65 -22.18
N LEU A 6 -4.55 9.51 -23.20
CA LEU A 6 -3.29 9.96 -23.81
C LEU A 6 -2.55 10.98 -22.92
N TRP A 7 -3.30 11.68 -22.08
CA TRP A 7 -2.79 12.71 -21.15
C TRP A 7 -2.92 12.22 -19.72
N ARG A 8 -2.15 12.84 -18.82
CA ARG A 8 -2.22 12.52 -17.40
C ARG A 8 -3.64 12.81 -16.88
N PRO A 9 -4.30 11.85 -16.21
CA PRO A 9 -5.58 12.04 -15.55
C PRO A 9 -5.55 13.27 -14.64
N SER A 10 -6.61 14.07 -14.73
CA SER A 10 -6.83 15.21 -13.86
C SER A 10 -7.35 14.76 -12.48
N LEU A 11 -7.34 15.66 -11.49
CA LEU A 11 -7.98 15.38 -10.20
C LEU A 11 -9.49 15.12 -10.34
N ALA A 12 -10.15 15.67 -11.36
CA ALA A 12 -11.56 15.40 -11.63
C ALA A 12 -11.76 13.95 -12.12
N ASP A 13 -10.86 13.48 -12.99
CA ASP A 13 -10.85 12.10 -13.46
C ASP A 13 -10.62 11.11 -12.32
N GLU A 14 -9.63 11.38 -11.47
CA GLU A 14 -9.35 10.56 -10.29
C GLU A 14 -10.55 10.50 -9.33
N ARG A 15 -11.26 11.62 -9.14
CA ARG A 15 -12.50 11.64 -8.34
C ARG A 15 -13.59 10.79 -8.96
N ALA A 16 -13.81 10.86 -10.27
CA ALA A 16 -14.81 10.06 -10.96
C ALA A 16 -14.50 8.55 -10.85
N VAL A 17 -13.23 8.18 -11.04
CA VAL A 17 -12.74 6.80 -10.85
C VAL A 17 -12.98 6.31 -9.42
N LYS A 18 -12.63 7.12 -8.41
CA LYS A 18 -12.87 6.80 -6.99
C LYS A 18 -14.36 6.65 -6.66
N GLN A 19 -15.20 7.56 -7.14
CA GLN A 19 -16.66 7.52 -6.91
C GLN A 19 -17.31 6.29 -7.53
N ASP A 20 -16.86 5.88 -8.72
CA ASP A 20 -17.35 4.65 -9.33
C ASP A 20 -16.87 3.40 -8.58
N GLY A 21 -15.59 3.35 -8.22
CA GLY A 21 -15.02 2.24 -7.46
C GLY A 21 -15.62 2.08 -6.05
N ALA A 22 -16.07 3.17 -5.44
CA ALA A 22 -16.71 3.14 -4.12
C ALA A 22 -17.99 2.27 -4.10
N ARG A 23 -18.68 2.15 -5.23
CA ARG A 23 -19.92 1.37 -5.37
C ARG A 23 -19.69 -0.11 -5.68
N LYS A 24 -18.43 -0.52 -5.82
CA LYS A 24 -18.05 -1.84 -6.33
C LYS A 24 -17.41 -2.71 -5.25
N PRO A 25 -17.60 -4.03 -5.27
CA PRO A 25 -16.90 -4.92 -4.35
C PRO A 25 -15.41 -5.05 -4.73
N LEU A 26 -14.62 -5.65 -3.84
CA LEU A 26 -13.28 -6.13 -4.18
C LEU A 26 -13.42 -7.27 -5.21
N ASN A 27 -12.49 -7.35 -6.16
CA ASN A 27 -12.56 -8.33 -7.26
C ASN A 27 -11.74 -9.61 -7.00
N TYR A 28 -11.35 -9.84 -5.75
CA TYR A 28 -10.60 -11.01 -5.31
C TYR A 28 -11.08 -11.43 -3.91
N LEU A 29 -10.92 -12.72 -3.57
CA LEU A 29 -11.47 -13.29 -2.35
C LEU A 29 -10.52 -13.22 -1.15
N ALA A 30 -9.20 -13.25 -1.39
CA ALA A 30 -8.18 -13.36 -0.35
C ALA A 30 -7.83 -12.01 0.28
N VAL A 31 -8.85 -11.28 0.73
CA VAL A 31 -8.71 -9.92 1.29
C VAL A 31 -7.94 -9.98 2.61
N GLY A 32 -6.89 -9.18 2.71
CA GLY A 32 -6.00 -9.11 3.86
C GLY A 32 -4.90 -10.18 3.88
N ALA A 33 -4.79 -11.04 2.87
CA ALA A 33 -3.80 -12.12 2.86
C ALA A 33 -2.36 -11.62 2.96
N THR A 34 -2.06 -10.37 2.55
CA THR A 34 -0.72 -9.79 2.69
C THR A 34 -0.34 -9.49 4.15
N ARG A 35 -1.28 -9.58 5.12
CA ARG A 35 -0.97 -9.50 6.56
C ARG A 35 -0.24 -10.76 7.06
N GLU A 36 -0.45 -11.90 6.41
CA GLU A 36 -0.11 -13.22 6.93
C GLU A 36 0.80 -13.98 5.95
N PRO A 37 2.09 -14.23 6.31
CA PRO A 37 3.01 -14.96 5.43
C PRO A 37 2.53 -16.34 4.99
N ASP A 38 1.83 -17.07 5.87
CA ASP A 38 1.35 -18.44 5.58
C ASP A 38 0.22 -18.44 4.54
N ALA A 39 -0.64 -17.43 4.57
CA ALA A 39 -1.70 -17.25 3.58
C ALA A 39 -1.14 -17.10 2.15
N LEU A 40 0.03 -16.45 2.02
CA LEU A 40 0.68 -16.24 0.71
C LEU A 40 1.13 -17.55 0.06
N GLN A 41 1.56 -18.54 0.85
CA GLN A 41 1.97 -19.85 0.31
C GLN A 41 0.80 -20.63 -0.25
N GLU A 42 -0.36 -20.55 0.42
CA GLU A 42 -1.59 -21.15 -0.10
C GLU A 42 -2.06 -20.45 -1.38
N LEU A 43 -2.03 -19.12 -1.42
CA LEU A 43 -2.37 -18.37 -2.63
C LEU A 43 -1.45 -18.72 -3.81
N LYS A 44 -0.15 -18.88 -3.56
CA LYS A 44 0.80 -19.33 -4.57
C LYS A 44 0.44 -20.71 -5.12
N ARG A 45 0.08 -21.67 -4.25
CA ARG A 45 -0.39 -23.00 -4.67
C ARG A 45 -1.66 -22.94 -5.51
N ARG A 46 -2.52 -21.95 -5.24
CA ARG A 46 -3.75 -21.68 -6.01
C ARG A 46 -3.53 -20.87 -7.29
N GLY A 47 -2.27 -20.63 -7.69
CA GLY A 47 -1.91 -19.98 -8.96
C GLY A 47 -1.82 -18.46 -8.91
N TRP A 48 -1.84 -17.84 -7.73
CA TRP A 48 -1.60 -16.40 -7.60
C TRP A 48 -0.11 -16.08 -7.75
N ASN A 49 0.17 -15.00 -8.47
CA ASN A 49 1.52 -14.42 -8.53
C ASN A 49 1.81 -13.70 -7.22
N ILE A 50 2.84 -14.17 -6.51
CA ILE A 50 3.31 -13.54 -5.27
C ILE A 50 4.64 -12.86 -5.57
N ASP A 51 4.63 -11.54 -5.59
CA ASP A 51 5.84 -10.71 -5.61
C ASP A 51 6.07 -10.12 -4.22
N ARG A 52 7.30 -10.26 -3.72
CA ARG A 52 7.71 -9.73 -2.42
C ARG A 52 9.15 -9.28 -2.49
N THR A 53 9.35 -7.98 -2.28
CA THR A 53 10.66 -7.38 -2.09
C THR A 53 10.81 -6.86 -0.67
N ARG A 54 11.99 -7.04 -0.09
CA ARG A 54 12.36 -6.48 1.23
C ARG A 54 13.79 -5.95 1.14
N VAL A 55 13.98 -4.69 1.52
CA VAL A 55 15.28 -3.99 1.44
C VAL A 55 15.48 -3.20 2.71
N GLN A 56 16.70 -3.19 3.23
CA GLN A 56 17.03 -2.33 4.36
C GLN A 56 17.10 -0.87 3.90
N VAL A 57 16.24 -0.01 4.44
CA VAL A 57 16.16 1.42 4.10
C VAL A 57 16.87 2.33 5.13
N GLY A 58 17.32 1.77 6.26
CA GLY A 58 18.11 2.51 7.22
C GLY A 58 18.29 1.82 8.57
N LYS A 59 18.58 2.62 9.60
CA LYS A 59 18.75 2.16 10.99
C LYS A 59 18.21 3.17 12.00
N GLY A 60 17.51 2.69 13.02
CA GLY A 60 17.05 3.44 14.17
C GLY A 60 15.75 4.24 13.95
N ASP A 61 15.29 4.88 15.03
CA ASP A 61 13.97 5.52 15.08
C ASP A 61 13.77 6.64 14.05
N ARG A 62 14.84 7.35 13.67
CA ARG A 62 14.78 8.39 12.64
C ARG A 62 14.45 7.80 11.28
N ALA A 63 15.11 6.71 10.89
CA ALA A 63 14.84 6.02 9.63
C ALA A 63 13.44 5.41 9.62
N PHE A 64 13.02 4.77 10.72
CA PHE A 64 11.67 4.20 10.84
C PHE A 64 10.57 5.25 10.67
N ARG A 65 10.71 6.41 11.35
CA ARG A 65 9.76 7.52 11.20
C ARG A 65 9.75 8.05 9.76
N ALA A 66 10.91 8.31 9.18
CA ALA A 66 11.01 8.83 7.82
C ALA A 66 10.37 7.89 6.78
N ALA A 67 10.63 6.58 6.89
CA ALA A 67 10.04 5.59 6.00
C ALA A 67 8.52 5.48 6.20
N THR A 68 8.05 5.45 7.46
CA THR A 68 6.62 5.43 7.78
C THR A 68 5.90 6.66 7.25
N ASP A 69 6.47 7.85 7.46
CA ASP A 69 5.93 9.12 6.97
C ASP A 69 5.90 9.18 5.44
N THR A 70 6.86 8.55 4.77
CA THR A 70 6.90 8.42 3.32
C THR A 70 5.71 7.59 2.82
N LEU A 71 5.45 6.43 3.43
CA LEU A 71 4.29 5.60 3.08
C LEU A 71 2.96 6.30 3.39
N ARG A 72 2.86 7.02 4.51
CA ARG A 72 1.66 7.79 4.89
C ARG A 72 1.32 8.92 3.93
N ARG A 73 2.32 9.46 3.22
CA ARG A 73 2.16 10.49 2.19
C ARG A 73 2.21 9.94 0.77
N TRP A 74 2.05 8.63 0.59
CA TRP A 74 2.05 7.95 -0.71
C TRP A 74 3.34 8.12 -1.52
N GLY A 75 4.48 8.31 -0.84
CA GLY A 75 5.78 8.55 -1.46
C GLY A 75 6.23 7.45 -2.42
N GLN A 76 5.86 6.19 -2.14
CA GLN A 76 6.12 5.03 -3.00
C GLN A 76 5.44 5.13 -4.38
N PHE A 77 4.39 5.95 -4.50
CA PHE A 77 3.74 6.22 -5.77
C PHE A 77 4.19 7.54 -6.41
N GLN A 78 5.00 8.38 -5.77
CA GLN A 78 5.40 9.69 -6.35
C GLN A 78 6.61 9.56 -7.30
N LEU A 79 6.48 8.72 -8.34
CA LEU A 79 7.60 8.28 -9.19
C LEU A 79 7.70 9.02 -10.54
N GLY A 80 6.89 10.08 -10.75
CA GLY A 80 6.80 10.83 -12.00
C GLY A 80 6.00 10.11 -13.11
N TRP A 81 6.13 8.79 -13.20
CA TRP A 81 5.30 7.92 -14.06
C TRP A 81 4.12 7.30 -13.31
N SER A 82 4.12 7.31 -11.98
CA SER A 82 3.01 6.87 -11.13
C SER A 82 2.64 7.98 -10.15
N ASN A 83 1.42 7.96 -9.61
CA ASN A 83 0.96 8.86 -8.57
C ASN A 83 -0.28 8.31 -7.84
N VAL A 84 -0.35 8.62 -6.55
CA VAL A 84 -1.59 8.68 -5.76
C VAL A 84 -1.63 10.08 -5.13
N ASP A 85 -2.83 10.68 -5.09
CA ASP A 85 -3.06 11.97 -4.43
C ASP A 85 -2.57 11.93 -2.96
N PRO A 86 -1.55 12.72 -2.59
CA PRO A 86 -1.00 12.75 -1.23
C PRO A 86 -2.02 13.12 -0.15
N ALA A 87 -3.13 13.76 -0.50
CA ALA A 87 -4.21 14.09 0.43
C ALA A 87 -5.12 12.90 0.76
N THR A 88 -4.97 11.77 0.07
CA THR A 88 -5.79 10.57 0.30
C THR A 88 -5.50 9.99 1.69
N PRO A 89 -6.51 9.85 2.57
CA PRO A 89 -6.31 9.26 3.89
C PRO A 89 -5.86 7.79 3.81
N VAL A 90 -4.98 7.38 4.73
CA VAL A 90 -4.53 5.98 4.86
C VAL A 90 -5.46 5.14 5.74
N ALA A 91 -6.76 5.43 5.76
CA ALA A 91 -7.72 4.71 6.61
C ALA A 91 -8.36 3.52 5.86
N GLU A 92 -8.63 2.42 6.58
CA GLU A 92 -9.33 1.26 6.02
C GLU A 92 -10.69 1.67 5.41
N GLY A 93 -11.02 1.09 4.26
CA GLY A 93 -12.20 1.44 3.47
C GLY A 93 -12.03 2.66 2.55
N THR A 94 -10.96 3.45 2.70
CA THR A 94 -10.74 4.63 1.86
C THR A 94 -10.50 4.22 0.40
N MET A 95 -11.16 4.92 -0.53
CA MET A 95 -10.88 4.79 -1.96
C MET A 95 -9.68 5.64 -2.35
N LEU A 96 -8.77 5.05 -3.12
CA LEU A 96 -7.68 5.72 -3.78
C LEU A 96 -7.74 5.44 -5.28
N ALA A 97 -7.02 6.24 -6.06
CA ALA A 97 -6.79 5.98 -7.47
C ALA A 97 -5.28 6.01 -7.71
N VAL A 98 -4.76 4.93 -8.29
CA VAL A 98 -3.37 4.90 -8.77
C VAL A 98 -3.39 5.31 -10.23
N THR A 99 -2.79 6.46 -10.51
CA THR A 99 -2.56 6.97 -11.85
C THR A 99 -1.16 6.56 -12.28
N SER A 100 -1.02 5.80 -13.36
CA SER A 100 0.28 5.39 -13.87
C SER A 100 0.39 5.52 -15.38
N LYS A 101 1.60 5.74 -15.88
CA LYS A 101 1.92 5.80 -17.30
C LYS A 101 2.62 4.51 -17.70
N THR A 102 2.02 3.77 -18.61
CA THR A 102 2.59 2.56 -19.21
C THR A 102 2.80 2.83 -20.69
N LEU A 103 4.05 2.78 -21.14
CA LEU A 103 4.47 3.22 -22.49
C LEU A 103 4.01 4.67 -22.76
N PHE A 104 3.00 4.85 -23.61
CA PHE A 104 2.43 6.14 -23.99
C PHE A 104 0.99 6.37 -23.49
N LEU A 105 0.42 5.41 -22.74
CA LEU A 105 -0.93 5.51 -22.19
C LEU A 105 -0.90 5.73 -20.69
N TRP A 106 -1.68 6.69 -20.23
CA TRP A 106 -2.02 6.82 -18.83
C TRP A 106 -3.20 5.94 -18.48
N ASN A 107 -3.12 5.30 -17.33
CA ASN A 107 -4.21 4.56 -16.72
C ASN A 107 -4.47 5.09 -15.31
N CYS A 108 -5.75 5.10 -14.91
CA CYS A 108 -6.18 5.46 -13.56
C CYS A 108 -7.04 4.33 -13.01
N ASN A 109 -6.55 3.65 -11.98
CA ASN A 109 -7.20 2.46 -11.43
C ASN A 109 -7.76 2.74 -10.03
N PRO A 110 -9.03 2.39 -9.76
CA PRO A 110 -9.61 2.50 -8.43
C PRO A 110 -9.14 1.35 -7.54
N LEU A 111 -8.68 1.68 -6.34
CA LEU A 111 -8.32 0.70 -5.31
C LEU A 111 -9.01 1.08 -4.00
N ARG A 112 -9.17 0.12 -3.09
CA ARG A 112 -9.67 0.37 -1.73
C ARG A 112 -8.64 -0.06 -0.72
N ILE A 113 -8.37 0.79 0.28
CA ILE A 113 -7.52 0.41 1.41
C ILE A 113 -8.24 -0.70 2.18
N VAL A 114 -7.62 -1.87 2.24
CA VAL A 114 -8.17 -3.05 2.91
C VAL A 114 -7.69 -3.17 4.34
N TYR A 115 -6.55 -2.54 4.67
CA TYR A 115 -6.09 -2.40 6.04
C TYR A 115 -4.99 -1.38 6.23
N ASN A 116 -4.92 -0.87 7.46
CA ASN A 116 -3.80 -0.12 7.99
C ASN A 116 -3.47 -0.66 9.38
N ALA A 117 -2.30 -1.27 9.52
CA ALA A 117 -1.83 -1.90 10.74
C ALA A 117 -0.55 -1.23 11.24
N GLU A 118 -0.50 -0.91 12.54
CA GLU A 118 0.68 -0.31 13.16
C GLU A 118 0.96 -0.97 14.52
N THR A 119 2.14 -1.56 14.66
CA THR A 119 2.64 -2.05 15.94
C THR A 119 3.41 -0.92 16.63
N ARG A 120 2.80 -0.36 17.68
CA ARG A 120 3.42 0.73 18.45
C ARG A 120 4.24 0.19 19.62
N PRO A 121 5.38 0.82 19.94
CA PRO A 121 6.15 0.45 21.11
C PRO A 121 5.36 0.80 22.39
N PRO A 122 5.65 0.14 23.53
CA PRO A 122 5.13 0.52 24.83
C PRO A 122 5.46 1.98 25.15
N LYS A 123 4.55 2.67 25.88
CA LYS A 123 4.74 4.07 26.30
C LYS A 123 5.96 4.26 27.20
N LEU A 124 6.33 3.23 27.97
CA LEU A 124 7.48 3.22 28.86
C LEU A 124 8.45 2.14 28.38
N ARG A 125 9.73 2.49 28.22
CA ARG A 125 10.82 1.54 27.95
C ARG A 125 11.94 1.80 28.92
N LEU A 126 12.37 0.77 29.63
CA LEU A 126 13.51 0.86 30.54
C LEU A 126 14.82 0.77 29.73
N PRO A 127 15.92 1.43 30.14
CA PRO A 127 17.16 1.49 29.35
C PRO A 127 17.76 0.11 29.01
N TRP A 128 17.56 -0.87 29.89
CA TRP A 128 18.07 -2.24 29.74
C TRP A 128 17.16 -3.16 28.92
N GLN A 129 15.94 -2.73 28.59
CA GLN A 129 15.03 -3.54 27.79
C GLN A 129 15.44 -3.53 26.32
N PRO A 130 15.34 -4.68 25.62
CA PRO A 130 15.55 -4.72 24.17
C PRO A 130 14.56 -3.79 23.48
N ARG A 131 14.93 -3.29 22.30
CA ARG A 131 14.00 -2.45 21.52
C ARG A 131 12.74 -3.27 21.19
N PRO A 132 11.54 -2.72 21.46
CA PRO A 132 10.30 -3.36 21.04
C PRO A 132 10.23 -3.39 19.51
N PRO A 133 9.68 -4.45 18.91
CA PRO A 133 9.41 -4.47 17.48
C PRO A 133 8.44 -3.35 17.13
N ARG A 134 8.66 -2.73 15.97
CA ARG A 134 7.78 -1.69 15.43
C ARG A 134 7.49 -2.01 13.97
N SER A 135 6.25 -1.84 13.58
CA SER A 135 5.87 -2.00 12.18
C SER A 135 4.74 -1.05 11.81
N PHE A 136 4.73 -0.66 10.54
CA PHE A 136 3.61 0.00 9.89
C PHE A 136 3.37 -0.72 8.59
N ARG A 137 2.13 -1.10 8.28
CA ARG A 137 1.77 -1.73 7.01
C ARG A 137 0.43 -1.20 6.53
N LEU A 138 0.38 -0.89 5.25
CA LEU A 138 -0.79 -0.42 4.54
C LEU A 138 -0.98 -1.32 3.32
N ALA A 139 -2.21 -1.77 3.08
CA ALA A 139 -2.53 -2.49 1.86
C ALA A 139 -3.81 -1.97 1.22
N HIS A 140 -3.85 -2.11 -0.10
CA HIS A 140 -5.01 -1.80 -0.90
C HIS A 140 -5.30 -2.91 -1.92
N GLY A 141 -6.58 -3.13 -2.12
CA GLY A 141 -7.12 -4.18 -2.97
C GLY A 141 -7.80 -3.63 -4.22
N CYS A 142 -7.75 -4.42 -5.28
CA CYS A 142 -8.44 -4.17 -6.53
C CYS A 142 -9.97 -4.28 -6.33
N VAL A 143 -10.71 -3.25 -6.76
CA VAL A 143 -12.18 -3.30 -6.87
C VAL A 143 -12.60 -3.69 -8.29
N GLU A 144 -13.85 -4.08 -8.48
CA GLU A 144 -14.35 -4.39 -9.83
C GLU A 144 -14.11 -3.23 -10.81
N GLY A 145 -13.69 -3.59 -12.02
CA GLY A 145 -13.28 -2.65 -13.05
C GLY A 145 -11.84 -2.15 -12.94
N HIS A 146 -11.03 -2.60 -11.96
CA HIS A 146 -9.57 -2.51 -12.01
C HIS A 146 -9.01 -3.44 -13.10
N MET A 147 -7.89 -3.09 -13.74
CA MET A 147 -7.26 -3.91 -14.80
C MET A 147 -6.64 -5.23 -14.31
N LEU A 148 -6.57 -5.41 -12.99
CA LEU A 148 -5.91 -6.52 -12.30
C LEU A 148 -6.83 -7.00 -11.19
N ALA A 149 -6.52 -8.15 -10.61
CA ALA A 149 -7.14 -8.62 -9.38
C ALA A 149 -6.05 -8.92 -8.35
N GLY A 150 -6.28 -8.55 -7.10
CA GLY A 150 -5.35 -8.82 -6.00
C GLY A 150 -5.16 -7.65 -5.04
N GLU A 151 -4.13 -7.80 -4.21
CA GLU A 151 -3.80 -6.93 -3.09
C GLU A 151 -2.33 -6.57 -3.14
N GLU A 152 -2.01 -5.30 -2.93
CA GLU A 152 -0.64 -4.82 -2.77
C GLU A 152 -0.48 -4.22 -1.38
N SER A 153 0.64 -4.54 -0.73
CA SER A 153 0.96 -4.03 0.60
C SER A 153 2.34 -3.41 0.65
N PHE A 154 2.45 -2.25 1.30
CA PHE A 154 3.70 -1.59 1.63
C PHE A 154 3.84 -1.53 3.13
N GLY A 155 5.04 -1.80 3.64
CA GLY A 155 5.28 -1.74 5.07
C GLY A 155 6.69 -1.35 5.42
N VAL A 156 6.85 -0.89 6.66
CA VAL A 156 8.11 -0.60 7.30
C VAL A 156 8.19 -1.43 8.57
N GLU A 157 9.29 -2.11 8.78
CA GLU A 157 9.56 -2.89 9.99
C GLU A 157 10.90 -2.47 10.58
N MET A 158 10.96 -2.33 11.91
CA MET A 158 12.24 -2.19 12.62
C MET A 158 12.45 -3.40 13.52
N ASP A 159 13.58 -4.08 13.31
CA ASP A 159 14.00 -5.21 14.14
C ASP A 159 14.62 -4.77 15.47
N ARG A 160 15.07 -5.75 16.27
CA ARG A 160 15.58 -5.51 17.63
C ARG A 160 16.94 -4.81 17.60
N GLU A 161 17.71 -5.06 16.56
CA GLU A 161 19.02 -4.47 16.25
C GLU A 161 18.87 -3.04 15.72
N GLY A 162 17.64 -2.67 15.35
CA GLY A 162 17.25 -1.36 14.87
C GLY A 162 17.42 -1.18 13.37
N ALA A 163 17.72 -2.23 12.59
CA ALA A 163 17.67 -2.12 11.14
C ALA A 163 16.21 -1.92 10.70
N VAL A 164 16.03 -1.02 9.74
CA VAL A 164 14.72 -0.64 9.21
C VAL A 164 14.61 -1.18 7.81
N TRP A 165 13.56 -1.97 7.58
CA TRP A 165 13.22 -2.66 6.36
C TRP A 165 11.92 -2.14 5.78
#